data_AF-A0A937TYZ9-F1
#
_entry.id   AF-A0A937TYZ9-F1
#
_cell.length_a   1.000
_cell.length_b   1.000
_cell.length_c   1.000
_cell.angle_alpha   90.00
_cell.angle_beta   90.00
_cell.angle_gamma   90.00
#
_symmetry.space_group_name_H-M   'P 1'
#
loop_
_entity.id
_entity.type
_entity.pdbx_description
1 polymer ?
#
loop_
_entity_poly.entity_id
_entity_poly.type
_entity_poly.pdbx_seq_one_letter_code
_entity_poly.pdbx_strand_id
1 'polypeptide(L)' 'MRDPVVHYDGKTILFSWRKGDSEHYHLWRIDADGTGLRQLTDGAYDDFEPCWLPDTTTSSSTSPARRSRCCCWVL' A
#
# COMPACT_ATOMS: atom_id res chain seq x y z
N MET A 1 2.02 -13.32 3.78
CA MET A 1 1.11 -12.27 3.26
C MET A 1 0.06 -12.01 4.31
N ARG A 2 -0.32 -10.75 4.54
CA ARG A 2 -1.28 -10.35 5.56
C ARG A 2 -2.08 -9.14 5.10
N ASP A 3 -3.27 -8.96 5.68
CA ASP A 3 -4.14 -7.79 5.52
C ASP A 3 -4.37 -7.37 4.05
N PRO A 4 -4.85 -8.28 3.17
CA PRO A 4 -5.16 -7.90 1.80
C PRO A 4 -6.39 -6.99 1.77
N VAL A 5 -6.27 -5.86 1.08
CA VAL A 5 -7.37 -4.94 0.82
C VAL A 5 -7.49 -4.70 -0.67
N VAL A 6 -8.68 -4.92 -1.19
CA VAL A 6 -8.99 -4.67 -2.61
C VAL A 6 -9.38 -3.20 -2.74
N HIS A 7 -8.87 -2.54 -3.78
CA HIS A 7 -9.25 -1.19 -4.13
C HIS A 7 -10.72 -1.14 -4.59
N TYR A 8 -11.37 0.03 -4.44
CA TYR A 8 -12.78 0.20 -4.80
C TYR A 8 -13.08 -0.07 -6.29
N ASP A 9 -12.08 0.08 -7.17
CA ASP A 9 -12.21 -0.25 -8.59
C ASP A 9 -12.22 -1.77 -8.89
N GLY A 10 -11.89 -2.60 -7.90
CA GLY A 10 -11.78 -4.05 -8.03
C GLY A 10 -10.59 -4.53 -8.87
N LYS A 11 -9.69 -3.63 -9.29
CA LYS A 11 -8.56 -3.95 -10.17
C LYS A 11 -7.24 -4.04 -9.45
N THR A 12 -7.10 -3.37 -8.31
CA THR A 12 -5.84 -3.31 -7.57
C THR A 12 -6.02 -3.92 -6.18
N ILE A 13 -4.99 -4.63 -5.70
CA ILE A 13 -4.96 -5.23 -4.37
C ILE A 13 -3.72 -4.71 -3.64
N LEU A 14 -3.91 -4.16 -2.44
CA LEU A 14 -2.84 -3.85 -1.50
C LEU A 14 -2.73 -4.96 -0.47
N PHE A 15 -1.52 -5.29 -0.06
CA PHE A 15 -1.30 -6.28 0.98
C PHE A 15 0.05 -6.06 1.65
N SER A 16 0.14 -6.46 2.93
CA SER A 16 1.42 -6.51 3.63
C SER A 16 2.12 -7.83 3.32
N TRP A 17 3.35 -7.74 2.82
CA TRP A 17 4.15 -8.92 2.49
C TRP A 17 5.57 -8.79 2.99
N ARG A 18 5.94 -9.79 3.79
CA ARG A 18 7.31 -10.07 4.18
C ARG A 18 7.87 -11.12 3.21
N LYS A 19 8.74 -10.69 2.30
CA LYS A 19 9.32 -11.55 1.27
C LYS A 19 10.56 -12.24 1.82
N GLY A 20 10.47 -13.53 2.12
CA GLY A 20 11.60 -14.40 2.48
C GLY A 20 12.57 -13.77 3.50
N ASP A 21 13.67 -13.21 2.98
CA ASP A 21 14.74 -12.55 3.74
C ASP A 21 14.42 -11.15 4.29
N SER A 22 13.28 -10.55 3.94
CA SER A 22 12.86 -9.27 4.54
C SER A 22 12.62 -9.46 6.04
N GLU A 23 13.24 -8.62 6.88
CA GLU A 23 13.02 -8.63 8.32
C GLU A 23 11.66 -8.04 8.70
N HIS A 24 11.17 -7.10 7.88
CA HIS A 24 9.95 -6.34 8.12
C HIS A 24 8.86 -6.62 7.08
N TYR A 25 7.62 -6.34 7.47
CA TYR A 25 6.51 -6.27 6.54
C TYR A 25 6.55 -4.96 5.75
N HIS A 26 6.41 -5.07 4.44
CA HIS A 26 6.24 -3.92 3.57
C HIS A 26 4.91 -4.00 2.85
N LEU A 27 4.41 -2.85 2.41
CA LEU A 27 3.22 -2.78 1.58
C LEU A 27 3.59 -3.06 0.14
N TRP A 28 2.78 -3.90 -0.48
CA TRP A 28 2.86 -4.24 -1.89
C TRP A 28 1.52 -3.98 -2.53
N ARG A 29 1.56 -3.60 -3.80
CA ARG A 29 0.39 -3.61 -4.69
C ARG A 29 0.58 -4.65 -5.77
N ILE A 30 -0.53 -5.24 -6.18
CA ILE A 30 -0.61 -6.12 -7.34
C ILE A 30 -1.93 -5.84 -8.06
N ASP A 31 -1.93 -6.01 -9.37
CA ASP A 31 -3.16 -5.98 -10.15
C ASP A 31 -3.93 -7.29 -9.93
N ALA A 32 -5.26 -7.24 -10.03
CA ALA A 32 -6.15 -8.38 -9.80
C ALA A 32 -5.96 -9.51 -10.84
N ASP A 33 -5.32 -9.20 -11.98
CA ASP A 33 -4.88 -10.16 -12.98
C ASP A 33 -3.57 -10.89 -12.61
N GLY A 34 -2.96 -10.54 -11.48
CA GLY A 34 -1.70 -11.10 -10.98
C GLY A 34 -0.46 -10.42 -11.55
N THR A 35 -0.62 -9.37 -12.34
CA THR A 35 0.49 -8.59 -12.90
C THR A 35 0.78 -7.34 -12.05
N GLY A 36 1.76 -6.53 -12.44
CA GLY A 36 1.99 -5.22 -11.81
C GLY A 36 2.50 -5.23 -10.36
N LEU A 37 3.00 -6.38 -9.87
CA LEU A 37 3.52 -6.50 -8.50
C LEU A 37 4.61 -5.46 -8.22
N ARG A 38 4.34 -4.55 -7.27
CA ARG A 38 5.23 -3.45 -6.92
C ARG A 38 5.25 -3.21 -5.41
N GLN A 39 6.45 -3.04 -4.87
CA GLN A 39 6.67 -2.61 -3.49
C GLN A 39 6.40 -1.10 -3.34
N LEU A 40 5.71 -0.72 -2.28
CA LEU A 40 5.32 0.67 -2.00
C LEU A 40 6.09 1.28 -0.83
N THR A 41 6.44 0.47 0.16
CA THR A 41 7.18 0.90 1.34
C THR A 41 8.46 0.11 1.50
N ASP A 42 9.48 0.73 2.10
CA ASP A 42 10.77 0.12 2.39
C ASP A 42 11.33 0.69 3.71
N GLY A 43 12.16 -0.09 4.40
CA GLY A 43 12.88 0.36 5.58
C GLY A 43 12.97 -0.66 6.72
N ALA A 44 13.43 -0.19 7.88
CA ALA A 44 13.63 -1.00 9.08
C ALA A 44 12.38 -1.03 10.00
N TYR A 45 11.19 -0.89 9.43
CA TYR A 45 9.93 -0.82 10.17
C TYR A 45 8.88 -1.68 9.49
N ASP A 46 7.99 -2.25 10.30
CA ASP A 46 6.86 -3.03 9.81
C ASP A 46 5.69 -2.12 9.41
N ASP A 47 5.24 -2.27 8.16
CA ASP A 47 4.07 -1.61 7.60
C ASP A 47 2.89 -2.60 7.52
N PHE A 48 1.87 -2.34 8.33
CA PHE A 48 0.64 -3.13 8.41
C PHE A 48 -0.59 -2.28 8.06
N GLU A 49 -1.70 -2.97 7.82
CA GLU A 49 -3.04 -2.37 7.67
C GLU A 49 -3.11 -1.29 6.57
N PRO A 50 -2.81 -1.65 5.30
CA PRO A 50 -3.05 -0.73 4.20
C PRO A 50 -4.54 -0.37 4.12
N CYS A 51 -4.84 0.88 3.80
CA CYS A 51 -6.19 1.33 3.51
C CYS A 51 -6.20 2.19 2.25
N TRP A 52 -7.30 2.12 1.52
CA TRP A 52 -7.53 2.96 0.36
C TRP A 52 -8.35 4.18 0.76
N LEU A 53 -7.87 5.36 0.37
CA LEU A 53 -8.69 6.56 0.43
C LEU A 53 -9.63 6.55 -0.78
N PRO A 54 -10.93 6.81 -0.59
CA PRO A 54 -11.83 6.99 -1.71
C PRO A 54 -11.41 8.26 -2.45
N ASP A 55 -10.96 8.12 -3.70
CA ASP A 55 -10.69 9.27 -4.56
C ASP A 55 -12.04 9.88 -4.95
N THR A 56 -12.53 10.82 -4.14
CA THR A 56 -13.62 11.70 -4.57
C THR A 56 -12.99 12.64 -5.58
N THR A 57 -13.28 12.43 -6.87
CA THR A 57 -12.74 13.20 -7.99
C THR A 57 -13.10 14.69 -7.88
N THR A 58 -12.33 15.45 -7.11
CA THR A 58 -12.27 16.92 -7.10
C THR A 58 -11.09 17.42 -6.25
N SER A 59 -10.08 17.96 -6.94
CA SER A 59 -9.17 19.04 -6.48
C SER A 59 -8.08 18.74 -5.43
N SER A 60 -6.84 18.73 -5.94
CA SER A 60 -5.66 19.42 -5.37
C SER A 60 -5.23 19.09 -3.93
N SER A 61 -4.05 18.45 -3.75
CA SER A 61 -3.06 18.80 -2.70
C SER A 61 -1.74 18.01 -2.83
N THR A 62 -0.76 18.61 -3.50
CA THR A 62 0.62 18.86 -3.05
C THR A 62 1.32 17.89 -2.04
N SER A 63 2.32 17.18 -2.58
CA SER A 63 3.69 16.98 -2.05
C SER A 63 4.03 15.89 -0.99
N PRO A 64 5.29 15.38 -1.00
CA PRO A 64 5.69 14.14 -0.33
C PRO A 64 6.08 14.41 1.13
N ALA A 65 5.36 13.82 2.08
CA ALA A 65 5.70 13.90 3.50
C ALA A 65 6.19 12.55 4.02
N ARG A 66 7.51 12.45 4.13
CA ARG A 66 8.24 11.44 4.89
C ARG A 66 7.81 11.52 6.36
N ARG A 67 7.53 10.36 6.97
CA ARG A 67 7.32 10.10 8.42
C ARG A 67 6.03 10.64 9.03
N SER A 68 5.07 9.75 9.29
CA SER A 68 4.67 9.34 10.65
C SER A 68 3.36 8.56 10.63
N ARG A 69 3.41 7.38 11.26
CA ARG A 69 2.39 6.70 12.08
C ARG A 69 0.90 7.01 11.77
N CYS A 70 0.19 5.93 11.45
CA CYS A 70 -1.26 5.74 11.29
C CYS A 70 -1.81 5.84 9.85
N CYS A 71 -1.77 4.67 9.19
CA CYS A 71 -2.76 4.04 8.31
C CYS A 71 -3.56 4.91 7.32
N CYS A 72 -2.88 5.75 6.52
CA CYS A 72 -3.42 6.26 5.25
C CYS A 72 -2.26 6.42 4.27
N TRP A 73 -2.00 5.40 3.45
CA TRP A 73 -1.04 5.53 2.35
C TRP A 73 -1.81 5.96 1.10
N VAL A 74 -1.59 7.21 0.71
CA VAL A 74 -2.07 7.80 -0.55
C VAL A 74 -1.16 7.31 -1.68
N LEU A 75 -1.75 6.69 -2.70
CA LEU A 75 -1.15 6.59 -4.04
C LEU A 75 -2.04 7.31 -5.03
#